data_AF-A0A1H1GY36-F1
#
_entry.id   AF-A0A1H1GY36-F1
#
_cell.length_a   1.000
_cell.length_b   1.000
_cell.length_c   1.000
_cell.angle_alpha   90.00
_cell.angle_beta   90.00
_cell.angle_gamma   90.00
#
_symmetry.space_group_name_H-M   'P 1'
#
loop_
_entity.id
_entity.type
_entity.pdbx_description
1 polymer ?
#
loop_
_entity_poly.entity_id
_entity_poly.type
_entity_poly.pdbx_seq_one_letter_code
_entity_poly.pdbx_strand_id
1 'polypeptide(L)'
;MDKKPYPSETQERFIVRLPDGMRDKIAAAAKASGRSMNAEIVARLQESFELTDDVNRGSALTLPTGLIKKIGEQVEASVKQALREHPAETTKARRVEADFVGPRRTGAHRKTNR
;
A
#
# COMPACT_ATOMS: atom_id res chain seq x y z
N MET A 1 35.38 -49.35 -1.85
CA MET A 1 34.15 -48.94 -2.55
C MET A 1 33.66 -47.67 -1.91
N ASP A 2 33.91 -46.53 -2.55
CA ASP A 2 33.45 -45.23 -2.08
C ASP A 2 31.96 -45.09 -2.37
N LYS A 3 31.15 -45.05 -1.31
CA LYS A 3 29.70 -44.91 -1.43
C LYS A 3 29.39 -43.42 -1.65
N LYS A 4 28.68 -43.11 -2.74
CA LYS A 4 28.20 -41.73 -2.98
C LYS A 4 27.25 -41.32 -1.83
N PRO A 5 27.48 -40.17 -1.18
CA PRO A 5 26.69 -39.76 -0.01
C PRO A 5 25.23 -39.52 -0.40
N TYR A 6 24.33 -39.89 0.51
CA TYR A 6 22.90 -39.64 0.28
C TYR A 6 22.58 -38.15 0.45
N PRO A 7 21.58 -37.59 -0.24
CA PRO A 7 21.20 -36.18 -0.10
C PRO A 7 20.82 -35.78 1.33
N SER A 8 20.38 -36.73 2.17
CA SER A 8 20.08 -36.52 3.59
C SER A 8 21.32 -36.42 4.48
N GLU A 9 22.48 -36.88 4.01
CA GLU A 9 23.78 -36.77 4.69
C GLU A 9 24.44 -35.43 4.44
N THR A 10 24.10 -34.77 3.33
CA THR A 10 24.63 -33.45 2.96
C THR A 10 23.76 -32.28 3.44
N GLN A 11 22.56 -32.56 3.98
CA GLN A 11 21.64 -31.52 4.47
C GLN A 11 21.95 -31.14 5.92
N GLU A 12 21.80 -29.85 6.22
CA GLU A 12 21.89 -29.32 7.59
C GLU A 12 20.74 -29.86 8.45
N ARG A 13 21.03 -30.12 9.74
CA ARG A 13 20.07 -30.72 10.68
C ARG A 13 19.97 -29.84 11.91
N PHE A 14 18.74 -29.50 12.29
CA PHE A 14 18.45 -28.69 13.47
C PHE A 14 17.45 -29.41 14.37
N ILE A 15 17.72 -29.44 15.68
CA ILE A 15 16.82 -30.05 16.66
C ILE A 15 15.83 -29.00 17.15
N VAL A 16 14.55 -29.19 16.82
CA VAL A 16 13.46 -28.31 17.25
C VAL A 16 12.79 -28.90 18.49
N ARG A 17 12.66 -28.09 19.55
CA ARG A 17 11.83 -28.41 20.71
C ARG A 17 10.42 -27.90 20.47
N LEU A 18 9.47 -28.81 20.26
CA LEU A 18 8.08 -28.48 20.01
C LEU A 18 7.29 -28.44 21.33
N PRO A 19 6.36 -27.49 21.50
CA PRO A 19 5.41 -27.53 22.60
C PRO A 19 4.42 -28.70 22.44
N ASP A 20 3.73 -29.04 23.52
CA ASP A 20 2.82 -30.18 23.57
C ASP A 20 1.74 -30.11 22.48
N GLY A 21 1.48 -31.26 21.85
CA GLY A 21 0.51 -31.41 20.76
C GLY A 21 0.90 -30.77 19.42
N MET A 22 1.99 -30.00 19.33
CA MET A 22 2.40 -29.39 18.06
C MET A 22 2.92 -30.43 17.05
N ARG A 23 3.60 -31.48 17.53
CA ARG A 23 4.06 -32.58 16.69
C ARG A 23 2.90 -33.28 15.97
N ASP A 24 1.81 -33.55 16.68
CA ASP A 24 0.65 -34.24 16.11
C ASP A 24 -0.09 -33.37 15.10
N LYS A 25 -0.18 -32.06 15.36
CA LYS A 25 -0.70 -31.08 14.39
C LYS A 25 0.11 -31.09 13.09
N ILE A 26 1.44 -31.11 13.17
CA ILE A 26 2.31 -31.17 12.00
C ILE A 26 2.14 -32.51 11.27
N ALA A 27 2.03 -33.62 12.00
CA ALA A 27 1.82 -34.94 11.39
C ALA A 27 0.49 -35.03 10.63
N ALA A 28 -0.59 -34.48 11.21
CA ALA A 28 -1.89 -34.42 10.55
C ALA A 28 -1.84 -33.56 9.27
N ALA A 29 -1.20 -32.38 9.35
CA ALA A 29 -1.04 -31.51 8.20
C ALA A 29 -0.21 -32.15 7.08
N ALA A 30 0.90 -32.80 7.43
CA ALA A 30 1.74 -33.52 6.47
C ALA A 30 0.98 -34.67 5.77
N LYS A 31 0.15 -35.40 6.53
CA LYS A 31 -0.72 -36.45 5.96
C LYS A 31 -1.75 -35.86 5.00
N ALA A 32 -2.35 -34.72 5.35
CA ALA A 32 -3.33 -34.04 4.50
C ALA A 32 -2.69 -33.49 3.20
N SER A 33 -1.44 -33.02 3.27
CA SER A 33 -0.69 -32.51 2.11
C SER A 33 0.03 -33.59 1.29
N GLY A 34 0.02 -34.85 1.74
CA GLY A 34 0.74 -35.95 1.09
C GLY A 34 2.26 -35.83 1.19
N ARG A 35 2.78 -35.09 2.18
CA ARG A 35 4.21 -34.83 2.39
C ARG A 35 4.72 -35.60 3.60
N SER A 36 6.04 -35.79 3.66
CA SER A 36 6.68 -36.19 4.92
C SER A 36 6.59 -35.05 5.94
N MET A 37 6.64 -35.35 7.23
CA MET A 37 6.65 -34.30 8.26
C MET A 37 7.78 -33.29 8.04
N ASN A 38 8.96 -33.75 7.62
CA ASN A 38 10.08 -32.86 7.33
C ASN A 38 9.79 -31.92 6.16
N ALA A 39 9.25 -32.45 5.06
CA ALA A 39 8.88 -31.65 3.89
C ALA A 39 7.79 -30.63 4.22
N GLU A 40 6.84 -30.98 5.08
CA GLU A 40 5.79 -30.07 5.54
C GLU A 40 6.35 -28.96 6.47
N ILE A 41 7.29 -29.28 7.35
CA ILE A 41 7.98 -28.27 8.19
C ILE A 41 8.74 -27.28 7.30
N VAL A 42 9.52 -27.80 6.34
CA VAL A 42 10.29 -26.97 5.41
C VAL A 42 9.36 -26.08 4.58
N ALA A 43 8.26 -26.62 4.05
CA ALA A 43 7.31 -25.84 3.26
C ALA A 43 6.71 -24.67 4.05
N ARG A 44 6.30 -24.90 5.31
CA ARG A 44 5.79 -23.82 6.17
C ARG A 44 6.83 -22.76 6.50
N LEU A 45 8.08 -23.18 6.75
CA LEU A 45 9.17 -22.24 7.00
C LEU A 45 9.44 -21.38 5.77
N GLN A 46 9.51 -21.98 4.59
CA GLN A 46 9.71 -21.27 3.32
C GLN A 46 8.60 -20.24 3.07
N GLU A 47 7.34 -20.65 3.19
CA GLU A 47 6.18 -19.75 3.05
C GLU A 47 6.27 -18.56 4.03
N SER A 48 6.70 -18.81 5.28
CA SER A 48 6.84 -17.74 6.27
C SER A 48 7.92 -16.70 5.93
N PHE A 49 9.02 -17.14 5.29
CA PHE A 49 10.07 -16.23 4.84
C PHE A 49 9.67 -15.49 3.56
N GLU A 50 9.03 -16.15 2.60
CA GLU A 50 8.54 -15.54 1.35
C GLU A 50 7.53 -14.41 1.65
N LEU A 51 6.57 -14.65 2.54
CA LEU A 51 5.62 -13.62 2.98
C LEU A 51 6.32 -12.43 3.64
N THR A 52 7.36 -12.68 4.44
CA THR A 52 8.09 -11.61 5.14
C THR A 52 8.94 -10.78 4.18
N ASP A 53 9.55 -11.42 3.19
CA ASP A 53 10.35 -10.76 2.15
C ASP A 53 9.49 -9.89 1.23
N ASP A 54 8.29 -10.33 0.89
CA ASP A 54 7.36 -9.53 0.07
C ASP A 54 6.89 -8.27 0.81
N VAL A 55 6.59 -8.38 2.10
CA VAL A 55 6.24 -7.22 2.93
C VAL A 55 7.43 -6.26 3.04
N ASN A 56 8.64 -6.76 3.30
CA ASN A 56 9.83 -5.93 3.49
C ASN A 56 10.33 -5.27 2.19
N ARG A 57 10.12 -5.89 1.03
CA ARG A 57 10.43 -5.28 -0.28
C ARG A 57 9.42 -4.23 -0.73
N GLY A 58 8.33 -4.03 0.04
CA GLY A 58 7.24 -3.17 -0.39
C GLY A 58 6.53 -3.70 -1.65
N SER A 59 6.65 -5.00 -1.97
CA SER A 59 5.76 -5.65 -2.93
C SER A 59 4.40 -5.76 -2.26
N ALA A 60 3.54 -4.81 -2.61
CA ALA A 60 2.32 -4.45 -1.90
C ALA A 60 1.20 -5.51 -1.87
N LEU A 61 1.45 -6.81 -1.74
CA LEU A 61 0.42 -7.84 -1.87
C LEU A 61 0.56 -8.99 -0.87
N THR A 62 -0.10 -8.86 0.28
CA THR A 62 -0.92 -9.98 0.77
C THR A 62 -2.22 -9.51 1.43
N LEU A 63 -3.03 -8.82 0.63
CA LEU A 63 -4.47 -9.08 0.48
C LEU A 63 -4.66 -9.43 -1.02
N PRO A 64 -5.69 -10.21 -1.42
CA PRO A 64 -5.91 -10.55 -2.82
C PRO A 64 -5.79 -9.31 -3.70
N THR A 65 -4.84 -9.38 -4.62
CA THR A 65 -4.16 -8.30 -5.35
C THR A 65 -5.05 -7.18 -5.89
N GLY A 66 -6.29 -7.49 -6.24
CA GLY A 66 -7.25 -6.52 -6.79
C GLY A 66 -7.84 -5.54 -5.76
N LEU A 67 -7.76 -5.82 -4.46
CA LEU A 67 -8.41 -5.01 -3.43
C LEU A 67 -7.63 -3.71 -3.13
N ILE A 68 -6.31 -3.81 -3.04
CA ILE A 68 -5.43 -2.68 -2.67
C ILE A 68 -5.47 -1.58 -3.74
N LYS A 69 -5.48 -1.94 -5.03
CA LYS A 69 -5.55 -0.98 -6.14
C LYS A 69 -6.87 -0.21 -6.16
N LYS A 70 -8.00 -0.91 -5.97
CA LYS A 70 -9.33 -0.28 -5.93
C LYS A 70 -9.45 0.70 -4.77
N ILE A 71 -8.94 0.33 -3.59
CA ILE A 71 -8.95 1.21 -2.42
C ILE A 71 -8.10 2.45 -2.69
N GLY A 72 -6.90 2.29 -3.27
CA GLY A 72 -6.04 3.43 -3.62
C GLY A 72 -6.70 4.41 -4.60
N GLU A 73 -7.28 3.90 -5.69
CA GLU A 73 -7.98 4.71 -6.70
C GLU A 73 -9.22 5.41 -6.11
N GLN A 74 -9.98 4.72 -5.26
CA GLN A 74 -11.13 5.30 -4.58
C GLN A 74 -10.75 6.38 -3.57
N VAL A 75 -9.67 6.18 -2.80
CA VAL A 75 -9.16 7.17 -1.86
C VAL A 75 -8.67 8.41 -2.61
N GLU A 76 -7.90 8.23 -3.70
CA GLU A 76 -7.38 9.36 -4.48
C GLU A 76 -8.52 10.15 -5.16
N ALA A 77 -9.53 9.46 -5.68
CA ALA A 77 -10.72 10.08 -6.25
C ALA A 77 -11.50 10.88 -5.18
N SER A 78 -11.71 10.29 -4.00
CA SER A 78 -12.43 10.93 -2.90
C SER A 78 -11.68 12.16 -2.35
N VAL A 79 -10.34 12.09 -2.27
CA VAL A 79 -9.51 13.23 -1.85
C VAL A 79 -9.53 14.36 -2.88
N LYS A 80 -9.40 14.05 -4.18
CA LYS A 80 -9.50 15.07 -5.25
C LYS A 80 -10.88 15.70 -5.32
N GLN A 81 -11.93 14.94 -5.04
CA GLN A 81 -13.30 15.44 -4.98
C GLN A 81 -13.49 16.38 -3.77
N ALA A 82 -13.07 15.95 -2.57
CA ALA A 82 -13.15 16.77 -1.35
C ALA A 82 -12.36 18.08 -1.47
N LEU A 83 -11.19 18.06 -2.12
CA LEU A 83 -10.39 19.26 -2.37
C LEU A 83 -11.00 20.20 -3.43
N ARG A 84 -11.87 19.71 -4.31
CA ARG A 84 -12.60 20.52 -5.29
C ARG A 84 -13.90 21.10 -4.74
N GLU A 85 -14.55 20.39 -3.84
CA GLU A 85 -15.83 20.79 -3.25
C GLU A 85 -15.67 21.81 -2.11
N HIS A 86 -14.51 21.87 -1.44
CA HIS A 86 -14.24 22.84 -0.37
C HIS A 86 -12.92 23.61 -0.54
N PRO A 87 -12.80 24.53 -1.52
CA PRO A 87 -11.75 25.52 -1.50
C PRO A 87 -12.13 26.65 -0.52
N ALA A 88 -11.60 26.55 0.71
CA ALA A 88 -11.48 27.65 1.68
C ALA A 88 -12.75 28.14 2.41
N GLU A 89 -13.12 27.43 3.48
CA GLU A 89 -13.50 28.08 4.75
C GLU A 89 -12.28 28.20 5.69
N THR A 90 -11.16 28.75 5.23
CA THR A 90 -10.11 29.21 6.14
C THR A 90 -9.20 30.17 5.39
N THR A 91 -9.39 31.47 5.59
CA THR A 91 -8.36 32.47 5.98
C THR A 91 -8.93 33.87 5.76
N LYS A 92 -9.04 34.63 6.85
CA LYS A 92 -9.37 36.07 6.90
C LYS A 92 -8.61 36.88 5.84
N ALA A 93 -9.33 37.56 4.95
CA ALA A 93 -8.89 38.82 4.33
C ALA A 93 -10.08 39.54 3.68
N ARG A 94 -11.04 40.01 4.49
CA ARG A 94 -12.12 40.87 4.00
C ARG A 94 -11.60 42.32 3.92
N ARG A 95 -10.91 42.66 2.82
CA ARG A 95 -10.71 44.06 2.40
C ARG A 95 -11.63 44.30 1.21
N VAL A 96 -12.78 44.92 1.48
CA VAL A 96 -13.74 45.32 0.45
C VAL A 96 -13.46 46.78 0.13
N GLU A 97 -12.97 47.07 -1.08
CA GLU A 97 -13.02 48.42 -1.65
C GLU A 97 -13.58 48.37 -3.06
N ALA A 98 -14.33 49.44 -3.36
CA ALA A 98 -14.71 49.97 -4.67
C ALA A 98 -15.94 49.35 -5.37
N ASP A 99 -17.10 49.75 -4.85
CA ASP A 99 -18.27 50.14 -5.65
C ASP A 99 -17.81 51.15 -6.75
N PHE A 100 -18.01 50.85 -8.04
CA PHE A 100 -19.20 51.19 -8.84
C PHE A 100 -19.08 52.51 -9.64
N VAL A 101 -18.89 52.33 -10.95
CA VAL A 101 -19.55 53.04 -12.09
C VAL A 101 -19.25 54.53 -12.35
N GLY A 102 -18.72 54.81 -13.56
CA GLY A 102 -18.58 56.16 -14.14
C GLY A 102 -19.91 56.77 -14.64
N PRO A 103 -19.87 57.93 -15.33
CA PRO A 103 -20.32 57.89 -16.72
C PRO A 103 -19.60 58.85 -17.69
N ARG A 104 -19.66 58.51 -18.99
CA ARG A 104 -19.23 59.33 -20.13
C ARG A 104 -20.22 60.49 -20.39
N ARG A 105 -19.73 61.68 -20.76
CA ARG A 105 -20.35 62.70 -21.67
C ARG A 105 -19.25 63.62 -22.21
N THR A 106 -18.79 63.50 -23.47
CA THR A 106 -19.22 64.21 -24.69
C THR A 106 -19.19 65.76 -24.64
N GLY A 107 -18.15 66.33 -25.27
CA GLY A 107 -18.17 67.52 -26.15
C GLY A 107 -18.42 68.92 -25.56
N ALA A 108 -17.49 69.87 -25.79
CA ALA A 108 -17.75 71.15 -26.48
C ALA A 108 -16.62 72.21 -26.29
N HIS A 109 -16.27 72.84 -27.42
CA HIS A 109 -15.99 74.28 -27.60
C HIS A 109 -14.63 74.92 -27.23
N ARG A 110 -13.93 75.28 -28.33
CA ARG A 110 -13.00 76.40 -28.60
C ARG A 110 -12.94 77.55 -27.58
N LYS A 111 -11.72 78.09 -27.38
CA LYS A 111 -11.23 79.44 -27.76
C LYS A 111 -10.12 79.93 -26.81
N THR A 112 -8.90 80.12 -27.34
CA THR A 112 -8.14 81.39 -27.46
C THR A 112 -7.50 81.98 -26.18
N ASN A 113 -6.16 82.08 -26.25
CA ASN A 113 -5.33 83.26 -26.02
C ASN A 113 -5.16 83.84 -24.60
N ARG A 114 -3.94 83.75 -24.04
CA ARG A 114 -3.11 84.91 -23.67
C ARG A 114 -1.66 84.48 -23.43
#